data_AF-A0A7N9C7G0-F1
#
_entry.id   AF-A0A7N9C7G0-F1
#
_cell.length_a   1.000
_cell.length_b   1.000
_cell.length_c   1.000
_cell.angle_alpha   90.00
_cell.angle_beta   90.00
_cell.angle_gamma   90.00
#
_symmetry.space_group_name_H-M   'P 1'
#
loop_
_entity.id
_entity.type
_entity.pdbx_description
1 polymer ?
#
loop_
_entity_poly.entity_id
_entity_poly.type
_entity_poly.pdbx_seq_one_letter_code
_entity_poly.pdbx_strand_id
1 'polypeptide(L)'
;MKNHLLFWGVLAIFVKAVHVKAQEGERIVLVDNKCKCARITSRIIRSSEDPNEDIVERNIRIIVPLNNRENISDPTSPLRTKFVYHLSDLCKKCDPTEVELDNQIVTATQSNICDEDSATETCYTYDRNKCYTAVVPLTYAAVNGVRMSRTLLEEREAIGGSYMLLVRLLKYPRLGGISGLFFLGCIYRISINGWREA
;
A
#
# COMPACT_ATOMS: atom_id res chain seq x y z
N MET A 1 24.55 -51.79 -8.51
CA MET A 1 23.21 -51.28 -8.87
C MET A 1 22.47 -50.53 -7.74
N LYS A 2 23.00 -50.47 -6.50
CA LYS A 2 22.32 -49.85 -5.35
C LYS A 2 22.46 -48.31 -5.27
N ASN A 3 23.57 -47.77 -5.80
CA ASN A 3 23.88 -46.34 -5.72
C ASN A 3 23.04 -45.46 -6.67
N HIS A 4 22.57 -46.03 -7.79
CA HIS A 4 21.76 -45.30 -8.78
C HIS A 4 20.32 -45.07 -8.29
N LEU A 5 19.78 -46.01 -7.52
CA LEU A 5 18.46 -45.91 -6.88
C LEU A 5 18.45 -44.86 -5.76
N LEU A 6 19.53 -44.77 -4.99
CA LEU A 6 19.68 -43.73 -3.96
C LEU A 6 19.78 -42.33 -4.60
N PHE A 7 20.53 -42.19 -5.70
CA PHE A 7 20.61 -40.94 -6.44
C PHE A 7 19.26 -40.51 -7.02
N TRP A 8 18.47 -41.44 -7.56
CA TRP A 8 17.13 -41.15 -8.06
C TRP A 8 16.14 -40.81 -6.95
N GLY A 9 16.22 -41.49 -5.80
CA GLY A 9 15.41 -41.17 -4.63
C GLY A 9 15.70 -39.77 -4.09
N VAL A 10 16.98 -39.40 -3.99
CA VAL A 10 17.40 -38.05 -3.56
C VAL A 10 16.99 -37.00 -4.59
N LEU A 11 17.14 -37.26 -5.90
CA LEU A 11 16.72 -36.34 -6.95
C LEU A 11 15.20 -36.09 -6.91
N ALA A 12 14.40 -37.13 -6.69
CA ALA A 12 12.94 -37.00 -6.57
C ALA A 12 12.53 -36.14 -5.36
N ILE A 13 13.24 -36.26 -4.23
CA ILE A 13 13.03 -35.43 -3.04
C ILE A 13 13.41 -33.97 -3.33
N PHE A 14 14.53 -33.72 -4.01
CA PHE A 14 14.94 -32.37 -4.40
C PHE A 14 13.95 -31.73 -5.38
N VAL A 15 13.47 -32.47 -6.38
CA VAL A 15 12.45 -31.98 -7.33
C VAL A 15 11.15 -31.64 -6.61
N LYS A 16 10.69 -32.50 -5.68
CA LYS A 16 9.52 -32.21 -4.83
C LYS A 16 9.72 -30.98 -3.94
N ALA A 17 10.89 -30.83 -3.32
CA ALA A 17 11.20 -29.69 -2.45
C ALA A 17 11.26 -28.36 -3.22
N VAL A 18 11.84 -28.36 -4.43
CA VAL A 18 11.86 -27.19 -5.33
C VAL A 18 10.44 -26.83 -5.79
N HIS A 19 9.61 -27.83 -6.11
CA HIS A 19 8.22 -27.59 -6.51
C HIS A 19 7.36 -27.01 -5.36
N VAL A 20 7.56 -27.49 -4.13
CA VAL A 20 6.85 -26.97 -2.94
C VAL A 20 7.30 -25.55 -2.60
N LYS A 21 8.58 -25.21 -2.74
CA LYS A 21 9.09 -23.84 -2.54
C LYS A 21 8.55 -22.83 -3.56
N ALA A 22 8.30 -23.26 -4.80
CA ALA A 22 7.74 -22.40 -5.83
C ALA A 22 6.24 -22.06 -5.64
N GLN A 23 5.53 -22.81 -4.79
CA GLN A 23 4.09 -22.64 -4.56
C GLN A 23 3.77 -21.68 -3.41
N GLU A 24 4.78 -21.30 -2.62
CA GLU A 24 4.68 -20.27 -1.59
C GLU A 24 4.69 -18.89 -2.27
N GLY A 25 3.63 -18.60 -3.04
CA GLY A 25 3.55 -17.44 -3.94
C GLY A 25 4.01 -16.17 -3.25
N GLU A 26 5.10 -15.59 -3.78
CA GLU A 26 5.77 -14.39 -3.28
C GLU A 26 4.74 -13.27 -3.12
N ARG A 27 4.55 -12.80 -1.89
CA ARG A 27 3.71 -11.64 -1.61
C ARG A 27 4.52 -10.40 -1.95
N ILE A 28 4.25 -9.81 -3.10
CA ILE A 28 4.90 -8.57 -3.52
C ILE A 28 4.15 -7.36 -2.92
N VAL A 29 4.91 -6.40 -2.40
CA VAL A 29 4.36 -5.11 -1.98
C VAL A 29 4.29 -4.22 -3.21
N LEU A 30 3.08 -3.83 -3.61
CA LEU A 30 2.88 -2.94 -4.75
C LEU A 30 2.97 -1.47 -4.35
N VAL A 31 2.40 -1.15 -3.19
CA VAL A 31 2.30 0.23 -2.68
C VAL A 31 2.45 0.22 -1.17
N ASP A 32 3.26 1.15 -0.67
CA ASP A 32 3.33 1.52 0.74
C ASP A 32 3.25 3.04 0.88
N ASN A 33 2.04 3.57 1.07
CA ASN A 33 1.79 4.99 1.19
C ASN A 33 1.71 5.39 2.66
N LYS A 34 2.72 6.13 3.14
CA LYS A 34 2.82 6.61 4.53
C LYS A 34 1.89 7.79 4.84
N CYS A 35 1.57 8.62 3.84
CA CYS A 35 0.73 9.81 3.99
C CYS A 35 -0.75 9.46 4.27
N LYS A 36 -1.27 8.43 3.59
CA LYS A 36 -2.64 7.90 3.79
C LYS A 36 -2.67 6.60 4.61
N CYS A 37 -1.53 6.14 5.11
CA CYS A 37 -1.35 4.87 5.83
C CYS A 37 -2.04 3.67 5.15
N ALA A 38 -1.76 3.50 3.85
CA ALA A 38 -2.34 2.46 3.02
C ALA A 38 -1.25 1.58 2.41
N ARG A 39 -1.38 0.26 2.59
CA ARG A 39 -0.45 -0.75 2.06
C ARG A 39 -1.18 -1.73 1.16
N ILE A 40 -0.70 -1.89 -0.06
CA ILE A 40 -1.25 -2.81 -1.04
C ILE A 40 -0.22 -3.89 -1.32
N THR A 41 -0.62 -5.14 -1.13
CA THR A 41 0.18 -6.31 -1.50
C THR A 41 -0.58 -7.14 -2.52
N SER A 42 0.14 -7.77 -3.44
CA SER A 42 -0.45 -8.74 -4.36
C SER A 42 0.23 -10.09 -4.26
N ARG A 43 -0.55 -11.13 -4.53
CA ARG A 43 -0.09 -12.51 -4.56
C ARG A 43 -0.76 -13.21 -5.74
N ILE A 44 0.05 -13.91 -6.53
CA ILE A 44 -0.47 -14.78 -7.58
C ILE A 44 -0.62 -16.18 -6.96
N ILE A 45 -1.85 -16.67 -6.93
CA ILE A 45 -2.18 -18.02 -6.49
C ILE A 45 -2.42 -18.84 -7.75
N ARG A 46 -1.44 -19.69 -8.09
CA ARG A 46 -1.60 -20.65 -9.18
C ARG A 46 -2.63 -21.69 -8.78
N SER A 47 -3.62 -21.92 -9.64
CA SER A 47 -4.59 -22.99 -9.40
C SER A 47 -3.90 -24.35 -9.48
N SER A 48 -4.23 -25.25 -8.55
CA SER A 48 -3.75 -26.63 -8.60
C SER A 48 -4.54 -27.49 -9.57
N GLU A 49 -5.74 -27.05 -9.96
CA GLU A 49 -6.68 -27.81 -10.78
C GLU A 49 -6.58 -27.46 -12.27
N ASP A 50 -6.31 -26.20 -12.62
CA ASP A 50 -6.12 -25.76 -14.00
C ASP A 50 -4.84 -24.93 -14.14
N PRO A 51 -3.82 -25.40 -14.89
CA PRO A 51 -2.57 -24.68 -15.08
C PRO A 51 -2.70 -23.42 -15.95
N ASN A 52 -3.83 -23.21 -16.62
CA ASN A 52 -4.09 -22.01 -17.43
C ASN A 52 -4.83 -20.90 -16.66
N GLU A 53 -5.28 -21.17 -15.43
CA GLU A 53 -6.03 -20.23 -14.62
C GLU A 53 -5.29 -19.83 -13.35
N ASP A 54 -4.83 -18.59 -13.32
CA ASP A 54 -4.20 -17.99 -12.14
C ASP A 54 -5.15 -17.01 -11.44
N ILE A 55 -5.26 -17.13 -10.11
CA ILE A 55 -6.02 -16.20 -9.28
C ILE A 55 -5.08 -15.12 -8.77
N VAL A 56 -5.39 -13.87 -9.10
CA VAL A 56 -4.64 -12.72 -8.57
C VAL A 56 -5.35 -12.19 -7.34
N GLU A 57 -4.70 -12.35 -6.19
CA GLU A 57 -5.13 -11.78 -4.92
C GLU A 57 -4.47 -10.41 -4.71
N ARG A 58 -5.27 -9.40 -4.36
CA ARG A 58 -4.78 -8.09 -3.89
C ARG A 58 -5.33 -7.81 -2.50
N ASN A 59 -4.43 -7.60 -1.56
CA ASN A 59 -4.75 -7.23 -0.18
C ASN A 59 -4.43 -5.76 0.04
N ILE A 60 -5.44 -5.00 0.43
CA ILE A 60 -5.33 -3.58 0.75
C ILE A 60 -5.54 -3.44 2.25
N ARG A 61 -4.51 -2.97 2.96
CA ARG A 61 -4.56 -2.63 4.38
C ARG A 61 -4.61 -1.11 4.51
N ILE A 62 -5.61 -0.60 5.20
CA ILE A 62 -5.76 0.84 5.48
C ILE A 62 -5.87 1.00 6.99
N ILE A 63 -5.09 1.93 7.55
CA ILE A 63 -5.20 2.34 8.94
C ILE A 63 -5.87 3.71 8.97
N VAL A 64 -7.03 3.78 9.62
CA VAL A 64 -7.81 5.03 9.73
C VAL A 64 -7.54 5.66 11.09
N PRO A 65 -6.88 6.82 11.14
CA PRO A 65 -6.63 7.54 12.39
C PRO A 65 -7.90 8.28 12.83
N LEU A 66 -8.40 8.00 14.02
CA LEU A 66 -9.64 8.61 14.52
C LEU A 66 -9.45 10.00 15.13
N ASN A 67 -8.24 10.31 15.58
CA ASN A 67 -7.93 11.55 16.30
C ASN A 67 -7.16 12.57 15.45
N ASN A 68 -6.96 12.30 14.17
CA ASN A 68 -6.23 13.21 13.30
C ASN A 68 -7.14 14.31 12.78
N ARG A 69 -6.54 15.48 12.58
CA ARG A 69 -7.24 16.68 12.09
C ARG A 69 -7.27 16.71 10.57
N GLU A 70 -8.13 17.55 10.01
CA GLU A 70 -8.21 17.75 8.55
C GLU A 70 -6.91 18.31 7.96
N ASN A 71 -6.29 19.26 8.67
CA ASN A 71 -4.96 19.78 8.36
C ASN A 71 -4.00 19.42 9.48
N ILE A 72 -3.10 18.49 9.20
CA ILE A 72 -2.12 17.94 10.16
C ILE A 72 -1.16 19.02 10.69
N SER A 73 -0.87 20.04 9.87
CA SER A 73 0.02 21.14 10.24
C SER A 73 -0.68 22.23 11.04
N ASP A 74 -2.01 22.32 10.98
CA ASP A 74 -2.80 23.32 11.70
C ASP A 74 -3.52 22.69 12.89
N PRO A 75 -3.06 22.98 14.13
CA PRO A 75 -3.65 22.43 15.35
C PRO A 75 -5.06 22.93 15.63
N THR A 76 -5.57 23.95 14.91
CA THR A 76 -6.92 24.49 15.10
C THR A 76 -7.97 23.82 14.22
N SER A 77 -7.56 23.06 13.20
CA SER A 77 -8.47 22.40 12.28
C SER A 77 -9.31 21.30 12.94
N PRO A 78 -10.55 21.06 12.50
CA PRO A 78 -11.43 20.05 13.11
C PRO A 78 -10.92 18.62 12.90
N LEU A 79 -11.45 17.69 13.68
CA LEU A 79 -11.17 16.26 13.51
C LEU A 79 -11.71 15.76 12.17
N ARG A 80 -10.90 14.95 11.49
CA ARG A 80 -11.27 14.37 10.19
C ARG A 80 -12.23 13.20 10.39
N THR A 81 -13.40 13.29 9.76
CA THR A 81 -14.41 12.22 9.80
C THR A 81 -14.54 11.47 8.47
N LYS A 82 -14.04 12.06 7.38
CA LYS A 82 -14.15 11.51 6.02
C LYS A 82 -12.79 11.17 5.42
N PHE A 83 -12.61 9.89 5.08
CA PHE A 83 -11.39 9.37 4.46
C PHE A 83 -11.70 8.82 3.07
N VAL A 84 -11.01 9.31 2.05
CA VAL A 84 -11.25 8.94 0.65
C VAL A 84 -9.95 8.43 0.03
N TYR A 85 -10.00 7.20 -0.47
CA TYR A 85 -8.85 6.50 -1.02
C TYR A 85 -9.11 6.18 -2.48
N HIS A 86 -8.42 6.88 -3.39
CA HIS A 86 -8.39 6.53 -4.80
C HIS A 86 -7.18 5.64 -5.08
N LEU A 87 -7.42 4.48 -5.69
CA LEU A 87 -6.34 3.55 -6.05
C LEU A 87 -5.34 4.15 -7.05
N SER A 88 -5.77 5.06 -7.93
CA SER A 88 -4.91 5.83 -8.82
C SER A 88 -3.87 6.62 -8.05
N ASP A 89 -4.30 7.34 -7.02
CA ASP A 89 -3.45 8.24 -6.24
C ASP A 89 -2.50 7.48 -5.33
N LEU A 90 -2.92 6.29 -4.87
CA LEU A 90 -2.07 5.40 -4.07
C LEU A 90 -0.98 4.72 -4.91
N CYS A 91 -1.32 4.30 -6.14
CA CYS A 91 -0.42 3.54 -7.00
C CYS A 91 0.48 4.40 -7.90
N LYS A 92 0.35 5.73 -7.88
CA LYS A 92 1.21 6.61 -8.68
C LYS A 92 2.67 6.50 -8.21
N LYS A 93 3.59 6.49 -9.17
CA LYS A 93 5.04 6.50 -8.93
C LYS A 93 5.61 7.77 -9.51
N CYS A 94 5.98 8.70 -8.63
CA CYS A 94 6.53 10.00 -9.00
C CYS A 94 8.05 10.04 -8.97
N ASP A 95 8.69 8.99 -8.46
CA ASP A 95 10.13 8.90 -8.45
C ASP A 95 10.63 8.67 -9.89
N PRO A 96 11.52 9.54 -10.40
CA PRO A 96 12.12 9.33 -11.71
C PRO A 96 12.96 8.06 -11.68
N THR A 97 12.96 7.31 -12.77
CA THR A 97 13.76 6.09 -12.90
C THR A 97 14.63 6.14 -14.11
N GLU A 98 15.83 5.59 -13.96
CA GLU A 98 16.79 5.45 -15.04
C GLU A 98 16.41 4.26 -15.92
N VAL A 99 16.31 4.50 -17.22
CA VAL A 99 16.07 3.48 -18.24
C VAL A 99 17.23 3.52 -19.21
N GLU A 100 17.83 2.37 -19.49
CA GLU A 100 18.89 2.25 -20.49
C GLU A 100 18.27 2.00 -21.86
N LEU A 101 18.54 2.90 -22.80
CA LEU A 101 18.17 2.77 -24.21
C LEU A 101 19.44 2.89 -25.04
N ASP A 102 19.79 1.83 -25.76
CA ASP A 102 20.89 1.80 -26.74
C ASP A 102 22.18 2.51 -26.27
N ASN A 103 22.68 2.12 -25.08
CA ASN A 103 23.87 2.65 -24.40
C ASN A 103 23.76 4.08 -23.83
N GLN A 104 22.57 4.66 -23.74
CA GLN A 104 22.33 5.92 -23.05
C GLN A 104 21.38 5.71 -21.86
N ILE A 105 21.80 6.17 -20.68
CA ILE A 105 20.95 6.19 -19.49
C ILE A 105 20.10 7.46 -19.57
N VAL A 106 18.79 7.27 -19.72
CA VAL A 106 17.82 8.37 -19.71
C VAL A 106 16.98 8.32 -18.44
N THR A 107 16.76 9.47 -17.84
CA THR A 107 15.86 9.61 -16.70
C THR A 107 14.43 9.76 -17.22
N ALA A 108 13.57 8.77 -16.94
CA ALA A 108 12.18 8.77 -17.35
C ALA A 108 11.25 8.88 -16.14
N THR A 109 10.17 9.65 -16.31
CA THR A 109 9.06 9.69 -15.35
C THR A 109 8.08 8.56 -15.66
N GLN A 110 7.64 7.81 -14.63
CA GLN A 110 6.73 6.66 -14.80
C GLN A 110 5.24 7.02 -14.71
N SER A 111 4.90 8.28 -14.42
CA SER A 111 3.53 8.70 -14.16
C SER A 111 3.26 10.08 -14.74
N ASN A 112 2.07 10.25 -15.31
CA ASN A 112 1.59 11.51 -15.89
C ASN A 112 0.86 12.40 -14.88
N ILE A 113 0.62 11.93 -13.64
CA ILE A 113 -0.24 12.58 -12.62
C ILE A 113 0.61 13.15 -11.46
N CYS A 114 1.92 13.25 -11.66
CA CYS A 114 2.86 13.75 -10.67
C CYS A 114 3.13 15.23 -10.96
N ASP A 115 2.16 16.09 -10.66
CA ASP A 115 2.43 17.53 -10.60
C ASP A 115 3.32 17.84 -9.38
N GLU A 116 4.12 18.91 -9.46
CA GLU A 116 4.95 19.41 -8.34
C GLU A 116 4.14 19.60 -7.04
N ASP A 117 2.82 19.72 -7.17
CA ASP A 117 1.83 19.78 -6.11
C ASP A 117 1.56 18.45 -5.39
N SER A 118 2.39 17.41 -5.55
CA SER A 118 2.35 16.24 -4.65
C SER A 118 2.52 16.60 -3.16
N ALA A 119 3.02 17.81 -2.86
CA ALA A 119 3.02 18.42 -1.53
C ALA A 119 1.65 18.99 -1.08
N THR A 120 0.70 19.19 -1.99
CA THR A 120 -0.69 19.61 -1.69
C THR A 120 -1.61 18.44 -1.35
N GLU A 121 -1.16 17.19 -1.54
CA GLU A 121 -1.97 16.05 -1.16
C GLU A 121 -2.21 16.05 0.35
N THR A 122 -3.48 16.07 0.73
CA THR A 122 -3.86 16.03 2.13
C THR A 122 -3.48 14.69 2.73
N CYS A 123 -2.51 14.69 3.65
CA CYS A 123 -2.15 13.51 4.42
C CYS A 123 -3.16 13.25 5.53
N TYR A 124 -3.33 11.97 5.87
CA TYR A 124 -4.22 11.52 6.94
C TYR A 124 -3.44 11.15 8.19
N THR A 125 -2.18 10.75 8.04
CA THR A 125 -1.28 10.35 9.13
C THR A 125 0.02 11.14 9.12
N TYR A 126 0.63 11.27 10.29
CA TYR A 126 1.98 11.79 10.45
C TYR A 126 2.99 10.78 9.89
N ASP A 127 3.98 11.26 9.15
CA ASP A 127 5.13 10.44 8.76
C ASP A 127 6.18 10.48 9.86
N ARG A 128 6.52 9.31 10.42
CA ARG A 128 7.56 9.18 11.47
C ARG A 128 8.93 9.68 11.03
N ASN A 129 9.17 9.75 9.72
CA ASN A 129 10.44 10.21 9.17
C ASN A 129 10.44 11.72 8.86
N LYS A 130 9.34 12.43 9.12
CA LYS A 130 9.21 13.87 8.86
C LYS A 130 8.85 14.63 10.13
N CYS A 131 9.46 15.80 10.31
CA CYS A 131 9.13 16.69 11.42
C CYS A 131 8.01 17.67 11.04
N TYR A 132 7.00 17.76 11.89
CA TYR A 132 5.89 18.70 11.74
C TYR A 132 6.04 19.81 12.79
N THR A 133 5.84 21.06 12.38
CA THR A 133 5.97 22.22 13.28
C THR A 133 4.80 23.17 13.13
N ALA A 134 4.38 23.78 14.23
CA ALA A 134 3.44 24.89 14.25
C ALA A 134 4.12 26.15 14.78
N VAL A 135 3.69 27.31 14.29
CA VAL A 135 4.11 28.61 14.80
C VAL A 135 3.00 29.15 15.67
N VAL A 136 3.29 29.31 16.97
CA VAL A 136 2.33 29.80 17.96
C VAL A 136 2.75 31.20 18.43
N PRO A 137 1.85 32.19 18.39
CA PRO A 137 2.12 33.51 18.95
C PRO A 137 2.09 33.41 20.49
N LEU A 138 3.22 33.68 21.13
CA LEU A 138 3.34 33.77 22.59
C LEU A 138 3.53 35.22 23.01
N THR A 139 2.70 35.70 23.93
CA THR A 139 2.83 37.02 24.54
C THR A 139 3.83 36.96 25.68
N TYR A 140 4.89 37.77 25.62
CA TYR A 140 5.89 37.84 26.67
C TYR A 140 5.70 39.10 27.52
N ALA A 141 5.32 38.93 28.78
CA ALA A 141 4.91 40.02 29.69
C ALA A 141 6.00 41.09 29.89
N ALA A 142 7.29 40.75 29.74
CA ALA A 142 8.38 41.71 29.95
C ALA A 142 8.62 42.68 28.78
N VAL A 143 8.03 42.44 27.59
CA VAL A 143 8.36 43.19 26.37
C VAL A 143 7.13 43.84 25.71
N ASN A 144 5.90 43.63 26.22
CA ASN A 144 4.66 44.06 25.54
C ASN A 144 4.67 43.71 24.03
N GLY A 145 5.27 42.57 23.70
CA GLY A 145 5.53 42.14 22.33
C GLY A 145 5.09 40.69 22.12
N VAL A 146 4.58 40.40 20.93
CA VAL A 146 4.24 39.04 20.49
C VAL A 146 5.50 38.42 19.88
N ARG A 147 5.93 37.27 20.41
CA ARG A 147 6.98 36.46 19.78
C ARG A 147 6.35 35.24 19.13
N MET A 148 6.72 34.99 17.89
CA MET A 148 6.34 33.78 17.17
C MET A 148 7.30 32.66 17.61
N SER A 149 6.79 31.68 18.35
CA SER A 149 7.56 30.51 18.76
C SER A 149 7.24 29.33 17.87
N ARG A 150 8.25 28.53 17.50
CA ARG A 150 8.07 27.30 16.73
C ARG A 150 7.98 26.12 17.70
N THR A 151 6.86 25.41 17.66
CA THR A 151 6.61 24.22 18.49
C THR A 151 6.60 22.98 17.61
N LEU A 152 7.19 21.88 18.08
CA LEU A 152 7.10 20.58 17.43
C LEU A 152 5.71 19.99 17.62
N LEU A 153 5.11 19.54 16.52
CA LEU A 153 3.91 18.71 16.52
C LEU A 153 4.36 17.26 16.46
N GLU A 154 4.34 16.59 17.61
CA GLU A 154 4.46 15.14 17.65
C GLU A 154 3.09 14.52 17.86
N GLU A 155 2.84 13.39 17.20
CA GLU A 155 1.74 12.51 17.55
C GLU A 155 2.03 12.01 18.97
N ARG A 156 1.38 12.60 19.97
CA ARG A 156 1.26 11.93 21.27
C ARG A 156 0.59 10.60 20.94
N GLU A 157 1.24 9.48 21.26
CA GLU A 157 0.60 8.16 21.27
C GLU A 157 -0.60 8.25 22.21
N ALA A 158 -1.71 8.73 21.69
CA ALA A 158 -3.00 8.64 22.32
C ALA A 158 -3.33 7.15 22.25
N ILE A 159 -3.52 6.57 23.43
CA ILE A 159 -3.99 5.20 23.69
C ILE A 159 -5.43 5.05 23.13
N GLY A 160 -5.61 5.29 21.83
CA GLY A 160 -6.83 5.86 21.30
C GLY A 160 -7.10 5.47 19.85
N GLY A 161 -7.33 4.17 19.66
CA GLY A 161 -8.20 3.61 18.62
C GLY A 161 -7.88 3.99 17.18
N SER A 162 -7.03 3.20 16.53
CA SER A 162 -7.01 3.14 15.06
C SER A 162 -7.96 2.03 14.60
N TYR A 163 -8.63 2.22 13.45
CA TYR A 163 -9.32 1.12 12.79
C TYR A 163 -8.45 0.59 11.66
N MET A 164 -8.23 -0.72 11.66
CA MET A 164 -7.61 -1.40 10.53
C MET A 164 -8.72 -1.97 9.64
N LEU A 165 -8.72 -1.54 8.38
CA LEU A 165 -9.55 -2.11 7.34
C LEU A 165 -8.68 -3.00 6.45
N LEU A 166 -9.07 -4.27 6.31
CA LEU A 166 -8.44 -5.21 5.40
C LEU A 166 -9.43 -5.56 4.29
N VAL A 167 -9.10 -5.13 3.07
CA VAL A 167 -9.87 -5.44 1.87
C VAL A 167 -9.10 -6.48 1.06
N ARG A 168 -9.72 -7.63 0.85
CA ARG A 168 -9.21 -8.71 0.00
C ARG A 168 -9.99 -8.73 -1.30
N LEU A 169 -9.30 -8.49 -2.40
CA LEU A 169 -9.83 -8.56 -3.76
C LEU A 169 -9.28 -9.81 -4.44
N LEU A 170 -10.17 -10.71 -4.84
CA LEU A 170 -9.83 -11.88 -5.65
C LEU A 170 -10.38 -11.68 -7.05
N LYS A 171 -9.51 -11.75 -8.05
CA LYS A 171 -9.89 -11.71 -9.47
C LYS A 171 -9.89 -13.13 -10.01
N TYR A 172 -11.05 -13.59 -10.49
CA TYR A 172 -11.21 -14.91 -11.09
C TYR A 172 -11.34 -14.79 -12.63
N PRO A 173 -10.68 -15.68 -13.40
CA PRO A 173 -11.04 -15.91 -14.80
C PRO A 173 -12.45 -16.51 -14.88
N ARG A 174 -13.23 -16.15 -15.90
CA ARG A 174 -14.63 -16.58 -16.06
C ARG A 174 -14.69 -17.77 -17.03
N LEU A 175 -15.03 -18.95 -16.52
CA LEU A 175 -15.53 -20.08 -17.32
C LEU A 175 -17.02 -19.89 -17.56
N GLY A 176 -17.45 -19.75 -18.82
CA GLY A 176 -18.86 -19.64 -19.17
C GLY A 176 -19.13 -19.33 -20.64
N GLY A 177 -18.93 -20.33 -21.50
CA GLY A 177 -19.52 -20.35 -22.84
C GLY A 177 -20.96 -20.88 -22.79
N ILE A 178 -21.94 -20.02 -23.03
CA ILE A 178 -23.24 -20.40 -23.60
C ILE A 178 -23.49 -19.41 -24.74
N SER A 179 -23.52 -19.97 -25.95
CA SER A 179 -23.90 -19.38 -27.25
C SER A 179 -24.22 -17.87 -27.27
N GLY A 180 -23.31 -17.07 -27.84
CA GLY A 180 -23.69 -15.89 -28.61
C GLY A 180 -23.14 -14.52 -28.18
N LEU A 181 -22.71 -14.30 -26.94
CA LEU A 181 -22.14 -13.00 -26.53
C LEU A 181 -20.96 -13.17 -25.57
N PHE A 182 -19.75 -12.94 -26.09
CA PHE A 182 -18.53 -12.82 -25.29
C PHE A 182 -18.53 -11.49 -24.52
N PHE A 183 -19.03 -11.51 -23.29
CA PHE A 183 -18.65 -10.48 -22.31
C PHE A 183 -17.48 -11.01 -21.48
N LEU A 184 -16.26 -10.49 -21.74
CA LEU A 184 -15.11 -10.63 -20.85
C LEU A 184 -15.38 -9.86 -19.55
N GLY A 185 -16.23 -10.42 -18.69
CA GLY A 185 -16.47 -9.90 -17.35
C GLY A 185 -15.53 -10.60 -16.36
N CYS A 186 -14.55 -9.89 -15.82
CA CYS A 186 -13.80 -10.37 -14.66
C CYS A 186 -14.71 -10.35 -13.43
N ILE A 187 -14.84 -11.47 -12.72
CA ILE A 187 -15.58 -11.51 -11.45
C ILE A 187 -14.61 -11.14 -10.33
N TYR A 188 -14.96 -10.10 -9.57
CA TYR A 188 -14.22 -9.69 -8.38
C TYR A 188 -14.99 -10.15 -7.15
N ARG A 189 -14.34 -10.93 -6.28
CA ARG A 189 -14.85 -11.17 -4.93
C ARG A 189 -14.18 -10.20 -3.97
N ILE A 190 -14.99 -9.42 -3.28
CA ILE A 190 -14.54 -8.44 -2.28
C ILE A 190 -14.88 -8.99 -0.90
N SER A 191 -13.88 -9.09 -0.03
CA SER A 191 -14.08 -9.34 1.41
C SER A 191 -13.50 -8.15 2.17
N ILE A 192 -14.31 -7.56 3.05
CA ILE A 192 -13.92 -6.42 3.88
C ILE A 192 -14.01 -6.89 5.33
N ASN A 193 -12.89 -6.84 6.04
CA ASN A 193 -12.84 -7.11 7.48
C ASN A 193 -12.33 -5.86 8.18
N GLY A 194 -13.04 -5.42 9.22
CA GLY A 194 -12.69 -4.24 10.01
C GLY A 194 -12.57 -4.61 11.48
N TRP A 195 -11.49 -4.17 12.13
CA TRP A 195 -11.25 -4.42 13.56
C TRP A 195 -10.69 -3.15 14.20
N ARG A 196 -11.04 -2.91 15.47
CA ARG A 196 -10.46 -1.82 16.26
C ARG A 196 -9.11 -2.28 16.82
N GLU A 197 -8.03 -1.59 16.50
CA GLU A 197 -6.75 -1.78 17.21
C GLU A 197 -6.90 -1.10 18.58
N ALA A 198 -6.77 -1.90 19.65
CA ALA A 198 -6.90 -1.48 21.04
C ALA A 198 -5.55 -1.01 21.60
#